data_AF-A0A090EXA7-F1
#
_entry.id   AF-A0A090EXA7-F1
#
_cell.length_a   1.000
_cell.length_b   1.000
_cell.length_c   1.000
_cell.angle_alpha   90.00
_cell.angle_beta   90.00
_cell.angle_gamma   90.00
#
_symmetry.space_group_name_H-M   'P 1'
#
loop_
_entity.id
_entity.type
_entity.pdbx_description
1 polymer ?
#
loop_
_entity_poly.entity_id
_entity_poly.type
_entity_poly.pdbx_seq_one_letter_code
_entity_poly.pdbx_strand_id
1 'polypeptide(L)'
;MTSLAGALKNRGKHTLKRLLRYDDRNWLRIRQIEAFTTFLEAANRKSRDVIEISPGWNRYWRALCPDYRSVDFPDFDICRDRTDEQYSIVIADQVLEHVQRPQAAAANIHAMTKPGG
;
A
#
# COMPACT_ATOMS: atom_id res chain seq x y z
N MET A 1 13.81 10.17 10.30
CA MET A 1 14.67 10.84 9.30
C MET A 1 15.95 10.03 9.13
N THR A 2 16.16 9.42 7.98
CA THR A 2 17.36 8.63 7.71
C THR A 2 18.50 9.57 7.34
N SER A 3 19.61 9.53 8.08
CA SER A 3 20.82 10.31 7.79
C SER A 3 21.30 10.05 6.35
N LEU A 4 21.90 11.07 5.72
CA LEU A 4 22.51 10.99 4.38
C LEU A 4 23.46 9.78 4.27
N ALA A 5 24.21 9.50 5.34
CA ALA A 5 25.09 8.34 5.44
C ALA A 5 24.32 7.00 5.45
N GLY A 6 23.15 6.97 6.09
CA GLY A 6 22.25 5.81 6.07
C GLY A 6 21.64 5.55 4.68
N ALA A 7 21.28 6.61 3.96
CA ALA A 7 20.77 6.51 2.59
C ALA A 7 21.84 5.99 1.61
N LEU A 8 23.08 6.50 1.70
CA LEU A 8 24.23 6.03 0.91
C LEU A 8 24.58 4.57 1.21
N LYS A 9 24.60 4.16 2.49
CA LYS A 9 24.86 2.78 2.92
C LYS A 9 23.77 1.81 2.41
N ASN A 10 22.51 2.23 2.39
CA ASN A 10 21.41 1.40 1.89
C ASN A 10 21.43 1.24 0.36
N ARG A 11 21.81 2.27 -0.39
CA ARG A 11 22.03 2.18 -1.85
C ARG A 11 23.15 1.19 -2.20
N GLY A 12 24.28 1.25 -1.49
CA GLY A 12 25.40 0.33 -1.72
C GLY A 12 25.02 -1.14 -1.52
N LYS A 13 24.23 -1.44 -0.48
CA LYS A 13 23.71 -2.79 -0.22
C LYS A 13 22.79 -3.30 -1.33
N HIS A 14 21.90 -2.45 -1.83
CA HIS A 14 20.95 -2.83 -2.89
C HIS A 14 21.66 -3.16 -4.21
N THR A 15 22.67 -2.36 -4.56
CA THR A 15 23.50 -2.57 -5.76
C THR A 15 24.31 -3.86 -5.66
N LEU A 16 24.91 -4.14 -4.49
CA LEU A 16 25.67 -5.37 -4.26
C LEU A 16 24.77 -6.62 -4.35
N LYS A 17 23.60 -6.59 -3.72
CA LYS A 17 22.61 -7.67 -3.80
C LYS A 17 22.21 -7.94 -5.26
N ARG A 18 21.93 -6.90 -6.04
CA ARG A 18 21.59 -7.02 -7.45
C ARG A 18 22.75 -7.59 -8.29
N LEU A 19 23.99 -7.19 -8.01
CA LEU A 19 25.18 -7.73 -8.65
C LEU A 19 25.35 -9.24 -8.37
N LEU A 20 25.00 -9.66 -7.16
CA LEU A 20 24.97 -11.07 -6.73
C LEU A 20 23.70 -11.82 -7.18
N ARG A 21 22.83 -11.19 -7.98
CA ARG A 21 21.50 -11.71 -8.37
C ARG A 21 20.61 -12.09 -7.16
N TYR A 22 20.89 -11.52 -6.01
CA TYR A 22 20.09 -11.69 -4.81
C TYR A 22 18.93 -10.70 -4.83
N ASP A 23 17.72 -11.22 -4.93
CA ASP A 23 16.49 -10.45 -4.82
C ASP A 23 16.05 -10.40 -3.36
N ASP A 24 16.07 -9.21 -2.77
CA ASP A 24 15.68 -8.97 -1.38
C ASP A 24 14.23 -8.51 -1.23
N ARG A 25 13.46 -8.51 -2.31
CA ARG A 25 12.01 -8.28 -2.24
C ARG A 25 11.35 -9.43 -1.49
N ASN A 26 10.23 -9.14 -0.84
CA ASN A 26 9.38 -10.19 -0.28
C ASN A 26 8.84 -11.06 -1.43
N TRP A 27 9.37 -12.27 -1.55
CA TRP A 27 9.06 -13.21 -2.63
C TRP A 27 7.57 -13.48 -2.81
N LEU A 28 6.80 -13.52 -1.70
CA LEU A 28 5.35 -13.73 -1.72
C LEU A 28 4.59 -12.58 -2.38
N ARG A 29 5.18 -11.37 -2.38
CA ARG A 29 4.54 -10.15 -2.88
C ARG A 29 4.99 -9.73 -4.27
N ILE A 30 6.00 -10.38 -4.88
CA ILE A 30 6.58 -9.91 -6.15
C ILE A 30 5.52 -9.78 -7.25
N ARG A 31 4.74 -10.84 -7.51
CA ARG A 31 3.74 -10.84 -8.58
C ARG A 31 2.55 -9.94 -8.28
N GLN A 32 2.13 -9.90 -7.02
CA GLN A 32 1.11 -8.97 -6.56
C GLN A 32 1.56 -7.52 -6.79
N ILE A 33 2.80 -7.18 -6.42
CA ILE A 33 3.34 -5.83 -6.57
C ILE A 33 3.43 -5.44 -8.04
N GLU A 34 3.94 -6.34 -8.88
CA GLU A 34 4.04 -6.11 -10.33
C GLU A 34 2.65 -5.87 -10.95
N ALA A 35 1.69 -6.74 -10.67
CA ALA A 35 0.34 -6.63 -11.19
C ALA A 35 -0.37 -5.34 -10.72
N PHE A 36 -0.23 -5.01 -9.44
CA PHE A 36 -0.87 -3.82 -8.87
C PHE A 36 -0.19 -2.52 -9.34
N THR A 37 1.12 -2.53 -9.54
CA THR A 37 1.84 -1.40 -10.16
C THR A 37 1.32 -1.17 -11.58
N THR A 38 1.20 -2.23 -12.38
CA THR A 38 0.61 -2.12 -13.73
C THR A 38 -0.83 -1.60 -13.66
N PHE A 39 -1.65 -2.03 -12.71
CA PHE A 39 -3.01 -1.52 -12.53
C PHE A 39 -3.04 -0.01 -12.23
N LEU A 40 -2.18 0.45 -11.31
CA LEU A 40 -2.09 1.87 -10.95
C LEU A 40 -1.57 2.73 -12.12
N GLU A 41 -0.61 2.23 -12.89
CA GLU A 41 -0.03 2.95 -14.04
C GLU A 41 -0.94 2.94 -15.27
N ALA A 42 -1.52 1.79 -15.63
CA ALA A 42 -2.29 1.59 -16.86
C ALA A 42 -3.59 2.40 -16.88
N ALA A 43 -4.16 2.68 -15.73
CA ALA A 43 -5.43 3.39 -15.67
C ALA A 43 -5.31 4.89 -15.99
N ASN A 44 -4.11 5.43 -16.24
CA ASN A 44 -3.80 6.87 -16.13
C ASN A 44 -4.37 7.49 -14.83
N ARG A 45 -4.73 6.63 -13.86
CA ARG A 45 -5.06 6.94 -12.49
C ARG A 45 -3.71 7.21 -11.85
N LYS A 46 -3.16 8.39 -12.12
CA LYS A 46 -2.64 9.18 -11.00
C LYS A 46 -3.85 9.42 -10.10
N SER A 47 -4.26 8.39 -9.36
CA SER A 47 -5.49 8.36 -8.59
C SER A 47 -5.39 9.51 -7.62
N ARG A 48 -6.08 10.58 -7.96
CA ARG A 48 -6.44 11.60 -7.01
C ARG A 48 -7.32 10.86 -6.01
N ASP A 49 -7.09 11.09 -4.72
CA ASP A 49 -7.74 10.39 -3.59
C ASP A 49 -7.56 8.86 -3.51
N VAL A 50 -6.38 8.44 -3.06
CA VAL A 50 -6.13 7.06 -2.59
C VAL A 50 -6.09 7.04 -1.07
N ILE A 51 -6.72 6.04 -0.46
CA ILE A 51 -6.49 5.69 0.96
C ILE A 51 -5.90 4.28 1.07
N GLU A 52 -4.88 4.13 1.90
CA GLU A 52 -4.35 2.82 2.28
C GLU A 52 -4.63 2.53 3.76
N ILE A 53 -5.17 1.34 4.01
CA ILE A 53 -5.47 0.84 5.34
C ILE A 53 -4.25 0.07 5.84
N SER A 54 -3.70 0.49 6.98
CA SER A 54 -2.60 -0.16 7.69
C SER A 54 -1.39 -0.52 6.82
N PRO A 55 -0.74 0.46 6.14
CA PRO A 55 0.47 0.22 5.33
C PRO A 55 1.66 -0.34 6.12
N GLY A 56 1.62 -0.22 7.44
CA GLY A 56 2.74 -0.56 8.31
C GLY A 56 4.00 0.24 7.94
N TRP A 57 5.15 -0.42 7.99
CA TRP A 57 6.43 0.22 7.64
C TRP A 57 6.64 0.36 6.12
N ASN A 58 5.92 -0.41 5.31
CA ASN A 58 6.12 -0.47 3.86
C ASN A 58 5.14 0.46 3.13
N ARG A 59 5.50 1.74 3.00
CA ARG A 59 4.70 2.74 2.29
C ARG A 59 5.00 2.76 0.78
N TYR A 60 5.08 1.59 0.17
CA TYR A 60 5.45 1.42 -1.25
C TYR A 60 4.52 2.19 -2.18
N TRP A 61 3.20 2.08 -1.95
CA TRP A 61 2.16 2.68 -2.80
C TRP A 61 2.15 4.21 -2.76
N ARG A 62 2.63 4.81 -1.67
CA ARG A 62 2.75 6.27 -1.52
C ARG A 62 3.66 6.90 -2.58
N ALA A 63 4.68 6.17 -3.04
CA ALA A 63 5.59 6.69 -4.07
C ALA A 63 4.95 6.75 -5.47
N LEU A 64 3.90 5.95 -5.70
CA LEU A 64 3.20 5.84 -6.98
C LEU A 64 1.92 6.69 -7.04
N CYS A 65 1.35 7.04 -5.88
CA CYS A 65 0.07 7.76 -5.78
C CYS A 65 0.27 9.23 -5.31
N PRO A 66 -0.06 10.25 -6.13
CA PRO A 66 0.16 11.65 -5.77
C PRO A 66 -0.68 12.15 -4.58
N ASP A 67 -1.96 11.77 -4.50
CA ASP A 67 -2.89 12.17 -3.42
C ASP A 67 -3.19 10.96 -2.52
N TYR A 68 -2.15 10.50 -1.83
CA TYR A 68 -2.18 9.33 -0.96
C TYR A 68 -2.46 9.72 0.50
N ARG A 69 -3.42 9.03 1.12
CA ARG A 69 -3.70 9.04 2.55
C ARG A 69 -3.52 7.65 3.12
N SER A 70 -3.25 7.56 4.41
CA SER A 70 -3.23 6.28 5.11
C SER A 70 -3.81 6.42 6.51
N VAL A 71 -4.44 5.36 6.97
CA VAL A 71 -4.89 5.18 8.35
C VAL A 71 -4.22 3.94 8.92
N ASP A 72 -3.95 3.93 10.22
CA ASP A 72 -3.19 2.88 10.88
C ASP A 72 -3.96 2.38 12.12
N PHE A 73 -3.92 1.07 12.37
CA PHE A 73 -4.38 0.49 13.64
C PHE A 73 -3.40 0.88 14.78
N PRO A 74 -3.86 1.13 16.03
CA PRO A 74 -5.20 0.91 16.57
C PRO A 74 -6.17 2.09 16.39
N ASP A 75 -5.71 3.23 15.91
CA ASP A 75 -6.52 4.45 15.81
C ASP A 75 -7.63 4.33 14.75
N PHE A 76 -7.48 3.37 13.82
CA PHE A 76 -8.48 3.02 12.84
C PHE A 76 -8.58 1.49 12.69
N ASP A 77 -9.70 0.91 13.14
CA ASP A 77 -10.03 -0.51 12.99
C ASP A 77 -10.99 -0.68 11.81
N ILE A 78 -10.50 -1.12 10.65
CA ILE A 78 -11.34 -1.31 9.44
C ILE A 78 -12.53 -2.27 9.64
N CYS A 79 -12.52 -3.13 10.65
CA CYS A 79 -13.68 -3.96 10.99
C CYS A 79 -14.84 -3.17 11.63
N ARG A 80 -14.59 -1.95 12.10
CA ARG A 80 -15.54 -1.09 12.84
C ARG A 80 -15.69 0.28 12.19
N ASP A 81 -14.59 0.80 11.67
CA ASP A 81 -14.44 2.16 11.21
C ASP A 81 -14.46 2.25 9.68
N ARG A 82 -14.92 3.40 9.22
CA ARG A 82 -14.83 3.88 7.84
C ARG A 82 -14.80 5.41 7.86
N THR A 83 -14.25 6.01 6.84
CA THR A 83 -14.39 7.45 6.61
C THR A 83 -15.76 7.76 5.98
N ASP A 84 -16.23 9.00 6.14
CA ASP A 84 -17.37 9.51 5.38
C ASP A 84 -17.00 9.85 3.93
N GLU A 85 -15.72 10.17 3.68
CA GLU A 85 -15.18 10.37 2.34
C GLU A 85 -15.11 9.05 1.56
N GLN A 86 -15.23 9.15 0.24
CA GLN A 86 -14.98 8.04 -0.68
C GLN A 86 -13.74 8.29 -1.54
N TYR A 87 -13.07 7.21 -1.91
CA TYR A 87 -11.80 7.20 -2.63
C TYR A 87 -11.94 6.46 -3.95
N SER A 88 -11.15 6.88 -4.94
CA SER A 88 -11.07 6.21 -6.23
C SER A 88 -10.38 4.85 -6.11
N ILE A 89 -9.52 4.69 -5.11
CA ILE A 89 -8.87 3.43 -4.75
C ILE A 89 -8.76 3.34 -3.23
N VAL A 90 -9.23 2.23 -2.65
CA VAL A 90 -8.99 1.83 -1.26
C VAL A 90 -8.03 0.65 -1.27
N ILE A 91 -6.84 0.82 -0.72
CA ILE A 91 -5.80 -0.21 -0.66
C ILE A 91 -5.86 -0.91 0.70
N ALA A 92 -5.95 -2.24 0.68
CA ALA A 92 -5.94 -3.10 1.86
C ALA A 92 -4.91 -4.24 1.67
N ASP A 93 -3.66 -3.89 1.38
CA ASP A 93 -2.58 -4.85 1.09
C ASP A 93 -2.29 -5.76 2.30
N GLN A 94 -2.62 -7.04 2.15
CA GLN A 94 -2.51 -8.07 3.19
C GLN A 94 -3.28 -7.76 4.48
N VAL A 95 -4.30 -6.89 4.44
CA VAL A 95 -5.06 -6.52 5.65
C VAL A 95 -6.11 -7.58 6.00
N LEU A 96 -6.80 -8.11 4.99
CA LEU A 96 -7.97 -8.97 5.21
C LEU A 96 -7.61 -10.31 5.87
N GLU A 97 -6.38 -10.83 5.68
CA GLU A 97 -5.91 -12.03 6.38
C GLU A 97 -5.59 -11.82 7.87
N HIS A 98 -5.51 -10.57 8.34
CA HIS A 98 -5.08 -10.25 9.70
C HIS A 98 -6.19 -9.73 10.60
N VAL A 99 -7.36 -9.42 10.04
CA VAL A 99 -8.49 -8.86 10.80
C VAL A 99 -9.46 -9.94 11.29
N GLN A 100 -10.08 -9.70 12.44
CA GLN A 100 -11.01 -10.66 13.05
C GLN A 100 -12.33 -10.80 12.29
N ARG A 101 -12.76 -9.75 11.57
CA ARG A 101 -14.05 -9.71 10.86
C ARG A 101 -13.85 -9.25 9.41
N PRO A 102 -13.26 -10.09 8.54
CA PRO A 102 -12.90 -9.71 7.17
C PRO A 102 -14.10 -9.29 6.32
N GLN A 103 -15.28 -9.87 6.55
CA GLN A 103 -16.51 -9.47 5.86
C GLN A 103 -16.95 -8.04 6.22
N ALA A 104 -16.82 -7.64 7.49
CA ALA A 104 -17.14 -6.28 7.92
C ALA A 104 -16.11 -5.29 7.34
N ALA A 105 -14.83 -5.66 7.35
CA ALA A 105 -13.78 -4.88 6.72
C ALA A 105 -14.02 -4.69 5.21
N ALA A 106 -14.40 -5.76 4.50
CA ALA A 106 -14.74 -5.68 3.08
C ALA A 106 -15.95 -4.76 2.80
N ALA A 107 -16.99 -4.80 3.66
CA ALA A 107 -18.14 -3.91 3.55
C ALA A 107 -17.75 -2.44 3.76
N ASN A 108 -16.88 -2.15 4.75
CA ASN A 108 -16.37 -0.80 5.01
C ASN A 108 -15.46 -0.32 3.88
N ILE A 109 -14.58 -1.16 3.36
CA ILE A 109 -13.77 -0.88 2.16
C ILE A 109 -14.68 -0.50 1.00
N HIS A 110 -15.70 -1.32 0.70
CA HIS A 110 -16.65 -1.02 -0.38
C HIS A 110 -17.40 0.29 -0.16
N ALA A 111 -17.82 0.60 1.08
CA ALA A 111 -18.50 1.86 1.41
C ALA A 111 -17.62 3.10 1.20
N MET A 112 -16.30 2.95 1.39
CA MET A 112 -15.30 3.99 1.14
C MET A 112 -14.83 4.04 -0.33
N THR A 113 -15.26 3.11 -1.18
CA THR A 113 -14.89 3.10 -2.61
C THR A 113 -15.95 3.82 -3.44
N LYS A 114 -15.52 4.74 -4.30
CA LYS A 114 -16.41 5.43 -5.24
C LYS A 114 -17.02 4.46 -6.26
N PRO A 115 -18.20 4.76 -6.85
CA PRO A 115 -18.71 4.02 -8.01
C PRO A 115 -17.69 3.98 -9.15
N GLY A 116 -17.38 2.78 -9.65
CA GLY A 116 -16.36 2.56 -10.68
C GLY A 116 -14.91 2.54 -10.17
N GLY A 117 -14.71 2.67 -8.86
CA GLY A 117 -13.44 2.54 -8.17
C GLY A 117 -12.90 1.12 -8.18
#